data_AF-A0A419JSS9-F1
#
_entry.id   AF-A0A419JSS9-F1
#
_cell.length_a   1.000
_cell.length_b   1.000
_cell.length_c   1.000
_cell.angle_alpha   90.00
_cell.angle_beta   90.00
_cell.angle_gamma   90.00
#
_symmetry.space_group_name_H-M   'P 1'
#
loop_
_entity.id
_entity.type
_entity.pdbx_description
1 polymer ?
#
loop_
_entity_poly.entity_id
_entity_poly.type
_entity_poly.pdbx_seq_one_letter_code
_entity_poly.pdbx_strand_id
1 'polypeptide(L)'
;MDEALNILGESAKKVLLYFIKQNYGIEDENMYEDPETLIQGIKRFFGDAGGAFLESRIIEILHRQMGLISPHDQNFENAIKNAKKLYTKQELS
;
A
#
# COMPACT_ATOMS: atom_id res chain seq x y z
N MET A 1 -4.42 -5.31 -3.56
CA MET A 1 -4.37 -4.32 -2.46
C MET A 1 -5.31 -4.69 -1.32
N ASP A 2 -6.57 -5.03 -1.59
CA ASP A 2 -7.53 -5.53 -0.58
C ASP A 2 -6.99 -6.74 0.23
N GLU A 3 -6.39 -7.70 -0.47
CA GLU A 3 -5.74 -8.87 0.14
C GLU A 3 -4.47 -8.52 0.95
N ALA A 4 -3.77 -7.45 0.56
CA ALA A 4 -2.61 -6.95 1.29
C ALA A 4 -2.99 -6.23 2.58
N LEU A 5 -4.23 -5.78 2.74
CA LEU A 5 -4.74 -5.22 3.99
C LEU A 5 -5.39 -6.29 4.89
N ASN A 6 -5.67 -7.48 4.37
CA ASN A 6 -6.24 -8.58 5.16
C ASN A 6 -5.29 -9.10 6.26
N ILE A 7 -3.98 -8.81 6.19
CA ILE A 7 -3.00 -9.07 7.27
C ILE A 7 -3.43 -8.41 8.60
N LEU A 8 -4.15 -7.29 8.53
CA LEU A 8 -4.64 -6.59 9.72
C LEU A 8 -5.74 -7.36 10.44
N GLY A 9 -6.39 -8.31 9.76
CA GLY A 9 -7.68 -8.84 10.17
C GLY A 9 -8.83 -7.92 9.77
N GLU A 10 -10.02 -8.50 9.58
CA GLU A 10 -11.17 -7.80 9.01
C GLU A 10 -11.60 -6.56 9.82
N SER A 11 -11.61 -6.66 11.15
CA SER A 11 -12.00 -5.56 12.03
C SER A 11 -11.03 -4.38 11.96
N ALA A 12 -9.73 -4.65 12.04
CA ALA A 12 -8.72 -3.58 11.97
C ALA A 12 -8.64 -2.96 10.57
N LYS A 13 -8.82 -3.76 9.52
CA LYS A 13 -8.98 -3.25 8.15
C LYS A 13 -10.13 -2.26 8.06
N LYS A 14 -11.34 -2.65 8.50
CA LYS A 14 -12.52 -1.76 8.47
C LYS A 14 -12.30 -0.45 9.24
N VAL A 15 -11.67 -0.50 10.42
CA VAL A 15 -11.37 0.70 11.21
C VAL A 15 -10.36 1.60 10.48
N LEU A 16 -9.31 1.02 9.88
CA LEU A 16 -8.34 1.77 9.07
C LEU A 16 -9.01 2.45 7.88
N LEU A 17 -9.84 1.73 7.11
CA LEU A 17 -10.51 2.30 5.93
C LEU A 17 -11.47 3.43 6.35
N TYR A 18 -12.23 3.22 7.42
CA TYR A 18 -13.09 4.26 7.99
C TYR A 18 -12.28 5.49 8.42
N PHE A 19 -11.15 5.31 9.10
CA PHE A 19 -10.27 6.41 9.49
C PHE A 19 -9.76 7.20 8.27
N ILE A 20 -9.31 6.51 7.22
CA ILE A 20 -8.81 7.15 6.01
C ILE A 20 -9.93 7.94 5.32
N LYS A 21 -11.10 7.33 5.16
CA LYS A 21 -12.28 7.99 4.60
C LYS A 21 -12.64 9.28 5.34
N GLN A 22 -12.66 9.25 6.67
CA GLN A 22 -13.00 10.43 7.48
C GLN A 22 -11.94 11.54 7.42
N ASN A 23 -10.65 11.19 7.31
CA ASN A 23 -9.55 12.17 7.40
C ASN A 23 -9.07 12.69 6.05
N TYR A 24 -9.28 11.93 4.97
CA TYR A 24 -8.78 12.25 3.62
C TYR A 24 -9.89 12.34 2.57
N GLY A 25 -11.15 12.02 2.92
CA GLY A 25 -12.30 12.14 2.01
C GLY A 25 -12.29 11.14 0.85
N ILE A 26 -11.49 10.08 0.94
CA ILE A 26 -11.37 9.06 -0.10
C ILE A 26 -12.33 7.91 0.20
N GLU A 27 -13.15 7.57 -0.78
CA GLU A 27 -14.01 6.38 -0.74
C GLU A 27 -13.19 5.10 -0.93
N ASP A 28 -13.65 3.99 -0.35
CA ASP A 28 -12.92 2.71 -0.35
C ASP A 28 -12.52 2.26 -1.77
N GLU A 29 -13.36 2.57 -2.76
CA GLU A 29 -13.21 2.24 -4.18
C GLU A 29 -12.03 3.00 -4.83
N ASN A 30 -11.79 4.24 -4.41
CA ASN A 30 -10.79 5.14 -4.98
C ASN A 30 -9.45 5.11 -4.21
N MET A 31 -9.45 4.53 -3.01
CA MET A 31 -8.27 4.41 -2.14
C MET A 31 -7.14 3.60 -2.76
N TYR A 32 -7.47 2.71 -3.69
CA TYR A 32 -6.50 1.91 -4.43
C TYR A 32 -5.89 2.67 -5.62
N GLU A 33 -6.47 3.81 -6.01
CA GLU A 33 -5.97 4.70 -7.06
C GLU A 33 -4.99 5.75 -6.53
N ASP A 34 -5.09 6.08 -5.23
CA ASP A 34 -4.16 6.95 -4.51
C ASP A 34 -3.40 6.21 -3.40
N PRO A 35 -2.35 5.46 -3.78
CA PRO A 35 -1.57 4.70 -2.81
C PRO A 35 -0.76 5.59 -1.86
N GLU A 36 -0.53 6.86 -2.18
CA GLU A 36 0.22 7.78 -1.31
C GLU A 36 -0.63 8.15 -0.09
N THR A 37 -1.90 8.51 -0.31
CA THR A 37 -2.84 8.76 0.78
C THR A 37 -3.05 7.53 1.66
N LEU A 38 -3.09 6.32 1.07
CA LEU A 38 -3.18 5.08 1.85
C LEU A 38 -1.99 4.92 2.81
N ILE A 39 -0.75 5.12 2.36
CA ILE A 39 0.44 5.05 3.24
C ILE A 39 0.37 6.12 4.32
N GLN A 40 0.02 7.35 3.97
CA GLN A 40 -0.08 8.45 4.94
C GLN A 40 -1.15 8.14 5.99
N GLY A 41 -2.28 7.58 5.57
CA GLY A 41 -3.33 7.07 6.45
C GLY A 41 -2.82 5.99 7.41
N ILE A 42 -2.12 4.99 6.89
CA ILE A 42 -1.51 3.91 7.67
C ILE A 42 -0.49 4.46 8.69
N LYS A 43 0.42 5.33 8.27
CA LYS A 43 1.40 5.98 9.18
C LYS A 43 0.73 6.80 10.25
N ARG A 44 -0.30 7.56 9.89
CA ARG A 44 -1.03 8.39 10.85
C ARG A 44 -1.84 7.58 11.86
N PHE A 45 -2.37 6.43 11.44
CA PHE A 45 -3.16 5.55 12.30
C PHE A 45 -2.29 4.71 13.23
N PHE A 46 -1.23 4.10 12.71
CA PHE A 46 -0.38 3.16 13.44
C PHE A 46 0.91 3.77 14.01
N GLY A 47 1.17 5.05 13.74
CA GLY A 47 2.45 5.72 14.03
C GLY A 47 3.57 5.27 13.10
N ASP A 48 4.76 5.85 13.26
CA ASP A 48 5.88 5.62 12.32
C ASP A 48 6.33 4.16 12.28
N ALA A 49 6.50 3.52 13.45
CA ALA A 49 6.99 2.15 13.52
C ALA A 49 5.96 1.13 13.00
N GLY A 50 4.69 1.26 13.44
CA GLY A 50 3.60 0.38 12.99
C GLY A 50 3.27 0.60 11.51
N GLY A 51 3.30 1.86 11.06
CA GLY A 51 3.08 2.22 9.68
C GLY A 51 4.17 1.69 8.76
N ALA A 52 5.45 1.84 9.12
CA ALA A 52 6.57 1.28 8.36
C ALA A 52 6.52 -0.25 8.27
N PHE A 53 6.15 -0.93 9.36
CA PHE A 53 5.95 -2.38 9.34
C PHE A 53 4.86 -2.78 8.34
N LEU A 54 3.68 -2.17 8.42
CA LEU A 54 2.57 -2.51 7.52
C LEU A 54 2.87 -2.15 6.07
N GLU A 55 3.52 -1.01 5.85
CA GLU A 55 4.02 -0.59 4.55
C GLU A 55 4.89 -1.68 3.92
N SER A 56 5.88 -2.21 4.66
CA SER A 56 6.76 -3.28 4.17
C SER A 56 6.01 -4.58 3.83
N ARG A 57 5.02 -4.96 4.64
CA ARG A 57 4.20 -6.16 4.41
C ARG A 57 3.29 -6.02 3.20
N ILE A 58 2.73 -4.84 2.97
CA ILE A 58 1.91 -4.57 1.78
C ILE A 58 2.78 -4.68 0.52
N ILE A 59 3.99 -4.10 0.53
CA ILE A 59 4.95 -4.21 -0.59
C ILE A 59 5.26 -5.67 -0.89
N GLU A 60 5.59 -6.46 0.13
CA GLU A 60 5.95 -7.87 -0.01
C GLU A 60 4.82 -8.67 -0.66
N ILE A 61 3.57 -8.46 -0.20
CA ILE A 61 2.40 -9.14 -0.76
C ILE A 61 2.16 -8.74 -2.22
N LEU A 62 2.26 -7.46 -2.54
CA LEU A 62 2.07 -6.97 -3.92
C LEU A 62 3.14 -7.54 -4.86
N HIS A 63 4.41 -7.58 -4.45
CA HIS A 63 5.48 -8.19 -5.26
C HIS A 63 5.24 -9.68 -5.47
N ARG A 64 4.88 -10.40 -4.42
CA ARG A 64 4.55 -11.83 -4.50
C ARG A 64 3.38 -12.10 -5.46
N GLN A 65 2.33 -11.28 -5.43
CA GLN A 65 1.19 -11.39 -6.35
C GLN A 65 1.61 -11.18 -7.82
N MET A 66 2.64 -10.37 -8.07
CA MET A 66 3.20 -10.14 -9.41
C MET A 66 4.28 -11.15 -9.81
N GLY A 67 4.58 -12.16 -8.98
CA GLY A 67 5.67 -13.10 -9.22
C GLY A 67 7.07 -12.47 -9.12
N LEU A 68 7.17 -11.30 -8.49
CA LEU A 68 8.40 -10.55 -8.33
C LEU A 68 9.03 -10.83 -6.96
N ILE A 69 10.35 -10.81 -6.89
CA ILE A 69 11.08 -10.85 -5.63
C ILE A 69 10.93 -9.48 -4.96
N SER A 70 10.42 -9.46 -3.73
CA SER A 70 10.29 -8.21 -2.96
C SER A 70 11.68 -7.63 -2.68
N PRO A 71 11.95 -6.37 -3.04
CA PRO A 71 13.20 -5.73 -2.65
C PRO A 71 13.19 -5.53 -1.13
N HIS A 72 14.14 -6.14 -0.44
CA HIS A 72 14.23 -6.11 1.03
C HIS A 72 14.45 -4.69 1.62
N ASP A 73 14.82 -3.72 0.78
CA ASP A 73 15.38 -2.43 1.23
C ASP A 73 14.71 -1.18 0.63
N GLN A 74 13.51 -1.30 0.05
CA GLN A 74 12.82 -0.14 -0.53
C GLN A 74 11.62 0.33 0.32
N ASN A 75 11.64 1.61 0.70
CA ASN A 75 10.42 2.29 1.14
C ASN A 75 9.36 2.26 0.00
N PHE A 76 8.09 2.33 0.37
CA PHE A 76 6.97 2.10 -0.54
C PHE A 76 6.93 3.07 -1.71
N GLU A 77 7.36 4.31 -1.46
CA GLU A 77 7.46 5.32 -2.51
C GLU A 77 8.41 4.86 -3.64
N ASN A 78 9.56 4.28 -3.28
CA ASN A 78 10.50 3.73 -4.25
C ASN A 78 9.97 2.47 -4.92
N ALA A 79 9.26 1.60 -4.18
CA ALA A 79 8.63 0.42 -4.73
C ALA A 79 7.57 0.77 -5.79
N ILE A 80 6.71 1.76 -5.54
CA ILE A 80 5.71 2.23 -6.52
C ILE A 80 6.36 2.92 -7.71
N LYS A 81 7.36 3.78 -7.49
CA LYS A 81 8.09 4.43 -8.59
C LYS A 81 8.77 3.41 -9.49
N ASN A 82 9.30 2.33 -8.93
CA ASN A 82 9.94 1.28 -9.70
C ASN A 82 8.94 0.39 -10.43
N ALA A 83 7.80 0.05 -9.79
CA ALA A 83 6.71 -0.69 -10.45
C ALA A 83 6.15 0.08 -11.67
N LYS A 84 5.90 1.39 -11.52
CA LYS A 84 5.44 2.24 -12.65
C LYS A 84 6.46 2.27 -13.80
N LYS A 85 7.76 2.42 -13.48
CA LYS A 85 8.82 2.43 -14.50
C LYS A 85 8.92 1.13 -15.30
N LEU A 86 8.71 -0.01 -14.64
CA LEU A 86 8.75 -1.32 -15.31
C LEU A 86 7.56 -1.48 -16.27
N TYR A 87 6.38 -1.02 -15.87
CA TYR A 87 5.17 -1.07 -16.70
C TYR A 87 5.28 -0.21 -17.97
N THR A 88 5.77 1.03 -17.85
CA THR A 88 5.94 1.94 -19.01
C THR A 88 7.01 1.45 -19.99
N LYS A 89 8.00 0.67 -19.53
CA LYS A 89 9.02 0.08 -20.39
C LYS A 89 8.50 -1.11 -21.21
N GLN A 90 7.45 -1.78 -20.75
CA GLN A 90 6.81 -2.90 -21.47
C GLN A 90 5.88 -2.44 -22.59
N GLU A 91 5.35 -1.22 -22.56
CA GLU A 91 4.51 -0.68 -23.65
C GLU A 91 5.31 -0.04 -24.81
N LEU A 92 6.63 0.12 -24.64
CA LEU A 92 7.52 0.74 -25.62
C LEU A 92 8.52 -0.25 -26.26
N SER A 93 8.36 -1.56 -26.00
CA SER A 93 9.17 -2.64 -26.57
C SER A 93 8.29 -3.68 -27.28
#